data_AF-A0A971ZKE9-F1
#
_entry.id   AF-A0A971ZKE9-F1
#
_cell.length_a   1.000
_cell.length_b   1.000
_cell.length_c   1.000
_cell.angle_alpha   90.00
_cell.angle_beta   90.00
_cell.angle_gamma   90.00
#
_symmetry.space_group_name_H-M   'P 1'
#
loop_
_entity.id
_entity.type
_entity.pdbx_description
1 polymer ?
#
loop_
_entity_poly.entity_id
_entity_poly.type
_entity_poly.pdbx_seq_one_letter_code
_entity_poly.pdbx_strand_id
1 'polypeptide(L)'
;MLSYILTLLPSILEGLVMTLKVFFVTLVLSIPLGVIVSIFRLSRFKPLSKITELYIWVMRGSPLMLQIVFIFFGLPIVGIAFDRFTAVIIAFVLNYAAYFGEIFRGGIESIDRGQYEAAKVLGLSPYRTFMRIILPQVIKIVLPSISNEVITLVKDTSLVYIVGLGELLRAGKIASIRDVSLVPLVLVTVAYLLLTAIFTVAFNKIEKRYSYYE
;
A
#
# COMPACT_ATOMS: atom_id res chain seq x y z
N MET A 1 21.26 -30.22 -1.52
CA MET A 1 20.21 -29.35 -0.94
C MET A 1 20.80 -28.07 -0.36
N LEU A 2 21.61 -28.12 0.69
CA LEU A 2 22.19 -26.90 1.31
C LEU A 2 23.10 -26.10 0.34
N SER A 3 23.97 -26.77 -0.39
CA SER A 3 24.82 -26.15 -1.43
C SER A 3 24.02 -25.44 -2.52
N TYR A 4 22.91 -26.05 -2.96
CA TYR A 4 22.00 -25.47 -3.94
C TYR A 4 21.33 -24.19 -3.41
N ILE A 5 20.86 -24.20 -2.16
CA ILE A 5 20.29 -23.01 -1.52
C ILE A 5 21.31 -21.87 -1.46
N LEU A 6 22.57 -22.18 -1.09
CA LEU A 6 23.63 -21.18 -1.02
C LEU A 6 23.93 -20.55 -2.39
N THR A 7 23.81 -21.31 -3.49
CA THR A 7 23.98 -20.75 -4.85
C THR A 7 22.85 -19.82 -5.29
N LEU A 8 21.65 -19.99 -4.74
CA LEU A 8 20.48 -19.14 -5.05
C LEU A 8 20.41 -17.88 -4.18
N LEU A 9 21.06 -17.90 -3.03
CA LEU A 9 20.97 -16.87 -2.00
C LEU A 9 21.29 -15.47 -2.52
N PRO A 10 22.34 -15.22 -3.34
CA PRO A 10 22.64 -13.89 -3.84
C PRO A 10 21.50 -13.30 -4.68
N SER A 11 20.96 -14.07 -5.64
CA SER A 11 19.85 -13.60 -6.50
C SER A 11 18.55 -13.38 -5.71
N ILE A 12 18.30 -14.22 -4.71
CA ILE A 12 17.14 -14.06 -3.81
C ILE A 12 17.28 -12.79 -2.97
N LEU A 13 18.48 -12.49 -2.45
CA LEU A 13 18.75 -11.27 -1.69
C LEU A 13 18.62 -10.00 -2.55
N GLU A 14 19.12 -10.01 -3.78
CA GLU A 14 18.93 -8.91 -4.73
C GLU A 14 17.43 -8.67 -5.01
N GLY A 15 16.69 -9.75 -5.26
CA GLY A 15 15.24 -9.68 -5.46
C GLY A 15 14.52 -9.13 -4.23
N LEU A 16 14.93 -9.54 -3.04
CA LEU A 16 14.42 -9.04 -1.76
C LEU A 16 14.66 -7.53 -1.60
N VAL A 17 15.85 -7.04 -1.95
CA VAL A 17 16.16 -5.60 -1.89
C VAL A 17 15.24 -4.82 -2.83
N MET A 18 15.01 -5.31 -4.05
CA MET A 18 14.08 -4.66 -4.98
C MET A 18 12.64 -4.67 -4.46
N THR A 19 12.18 -5.80 -3.89
CA THR A 19 10.86 -5.91 -3.24
C THR A 19 10.70 -4.88 -2.13
N LEU A 20 11.69 -4.76 -1.23
CA LEU A 20 11.65 -3.77 -0.15
C LEU A 20 11.71 -2.34 -0.68
N LYS A 21 12.47 -2.08 -1.73
CA LYS A 21 12.55 -0.76 -2.37
C LYS A 21 11.20 -0.32 -2.93
N VAL A 22 10.52 -1.19 -3.69
CA VAL A 22 9.16 -0.91 -4.19
C VAL A 22 8.21 -0.69 -3.02
N PHE A 23 8.21 -1.60 -2.05
CA PHE A 23 7.36 -1.53 -0.86
C PHE A 23 7.48 -0.20 -0.11
N PHE A 24 8.70 0.20 0.28
CA PHE A 24 8.90 1.41 1.07
C PHE A 24 8.60 2.69 0.28
N VAL A 25 9.01 2.74 -1.00
CA VAL A 25 8.74 3.92 -1.84
C VAL A 25 7.23 4.09 -2.05
N THR A 26 6.51 3.00 -2.36
CA THR A 26 5.05 3.04 -2.47
C THR A 26 4.43 3.50 -1.16
N LEU A 27 4.80 2.91 -0.03
CA LEU A 27 4.20 3.22 1.26
C LEU A 27 4.37 4.70 1.65
N VAL A 28 5.59 5.21 1.52
CA VAL A 28 5.94 6.60 1.88
C VAL A 28 5.19 7.62 1.02
N LEU A 29 4.93 7.31 -0.25
CA LEU A 29 4.24 8.22 -1.17
C LEU A 29 2.71 8.07 -1.10
N SER A 30 2.20 6.84 -0.94
CA SER A 30 0.76 6.56 -0.91
C SER A 30 0.08 7.03 0.36
N ILE A 31 0.73 6.98 1.53
CA ILE A 31 0.10 7.44 2.78
C ILE A 31 -0.26 8.93 2.71
N PRO A 32 0.68 9.87 2.42
CA PRO A 32 0.36 11.28 2.28
C PRO A 32 -0.66 11.54 1.18
N LEU A 33 -0.51 10.86 0.03
CA LEU A 33 -1.46 11.01 -1.06
C LEU A 33 -2.85 10.50 -0.67
N GLY A 34 -2.95 9.42 0.09
CA GLY A 34 -4.20 8.90 0.64
C GLY A 34 -4.88 9.90 1.58
N VAL A 35 -4.12 10.60 2.43
CA VAL A 35 -4.67 11.69 3.26
C VAL A 35 -5.25 12.79 2.37
N ILE A 36 -4.55 13.19 1.31
CA ILE A 36 -5.05 14.19 0.35
C ILE A 36 -6.33 13.70 -0.34
N VAL A 37 -6.35 12.45 -0.80
CA VAL A 37 -7.52 11.81 -1.42
C VAL A 37 -8.71 11.83 -0.46
N SER A 38 -8.49 11.50 0.81
CA SER A 38 -9.54 11.55 1.84
C SER A 38 -10.11 12.95 2.02
N ILE A 39 -9.25 13.97 2.12
CA ILE A 39 -9.66 15.39 2.24
C ILE A 39 -10.49 15.83 1.02
N PHE A 40 -10.04 15.50 -0.19
CA PHE A 40 -10.75 15.85 -1.42
C PHE A 40 -12.10 15.14 -1.51
N ARG A 41 -12.16 13.88 -1.09
CA ARG A 41 -13.40 13.10 -1.06
C ARG A 41 -14.41 13.67 -0.06
N LEU A 42 -13.95 14.13 1.11
CA LEU A 42 -14.76 14.77 2.15
C LEU A 42 -15.09 16.25 1.87
N SER A 43 -14.56 16.81 0.78
CA SER A 43 -14.77 18.22 0.45
C SER A 43 -16.25 18.54 0.24
N ARG A 44 -16.67 19.71 0.76
CA ARG A 44 -18.00 20.27 0.50
C ARG A 44 -18.19 20.65 -0.97
N PHE A 45 -17.09 20.90 -1.69
CA PHE A 45 -17.12 21.21 -3.12
C PHE A 45 -17.40 19.95 -3.94
N LYS A 46 -18.67 19.79 -4.35
CA LYS A 46 -19.17 18.56 -4.98
C LYS A 46 -18.39 18.10 -6.21
N PRO A 47 -17.91 18.97 -7.13
CA PRO A 47 -17.12 18.52 -8.27
C PRO A 47 -15.84 17.81 -7.85
N LEU A 48 -15.08 18.35 -6.88
CA LEU A 48 -13.85 17.74 -6.39
C LEU A 48 -14.13 16.37 -5.72
N SER A 49 -15.18 16.30 -4.89
CA SER A 49 -15.58 15.04 -4.26
C SER A 49 -15.96 13.95 -5.28
N LYS A 50 -16.70 14.32 -6.35
CA LYS A 50 -17.10 13.40 -7.43
C LYS A 50 -15.93 12.94 -8.30
N ILE A 51 -14.99 13.83 -8.63
CA ILE A 51 -13.78 13.45 -9.38
C ILE A 51 -12.93 12.48 -8.55
N THR A 52 -12.79 12.75 -7.25
CA THR A 52 -12.05 11.87 -6.34
C THR A 52 -12.73 10.51 -6.18
N GLU A 53 -14.07 10.48 -6.13
CA GLU A 53 -14.87 9.25 -6.15
C GLU A 53 -14.63 8.41 -7.40
N LEU A 54 -14.62 9.05 -8.57
CA LEU A 54 -14.34 8.37 -9.83
C LEU A 54 -12.92 7.78 -9.82
N TYR A 55 -11.92 8.55 -9.38
CA TYR A 55 -10.55 8.06 -9.22
C TYR A 55 -10.49 6.84 -8.28
N ILE A 56 -11.12 6.91 -7.10
CA ILE A 56 -11.16 5.80 -6.14
C ILE A 56 -11.84 4.57 -6.76
N TRP A 57 -12.97 4.77 -7.45
CA TRP A 57 -13.69 3.69 -8.11
C TRP A 57 -12.85 3.00 -9.19
N VAL A 58 -12.14 3.76 -10.03
CA VAL A 58 -11.24 3.20 -11.04
C VAL A 58 -10.09 2.44 -10.39
N MET A 59 -9.40 3.03 -9.41
CA MET A 59 -8.19 2.45 -8.83
C MET A 59 -8.49 1.21 -7.99
N ARG A 60 -9.60 1.19 -7.24
CA ARG A 60 -10.00 0.03 -6.43
C ARG A 60 -10.80 -1.01 -7.23
N GLY A 61 -11.49 -0.58 -8.29
CA GLY A 61 -12.30 -1.45 -9.15
C GLY A 61 -11.52 -2.16 -10.25
N SER A 62 -10.27 -1.77 -10.52
CA SER A 62 -9.42 -2.40 -11.52
C SER A 62 -8.25 -3.18 -10.90
N PRO A 63 -7.85 -4.33 -11.49
CA PRO A 63 -6.69 -5.08 -11.01
C PRO A 63 -5.40 -4.26 -11.07
N LEU A 64 -4.62 -4.23 -9.98
CA LEU A 64 -3.32 -3.54 -9.92
C LEU A 64 -2.37 -4.02 -11.03
N MET A 65 -2.38 -5.31 -11.34
CA MET A 65 -1.59 -5.86 -12.45
C MET A 65 -1.90 -5.17 -13.79
N LEU A 66 -3.18 -4.90 -14.08
CA LEU A 66 -3.58 -4.21 -15.31
C LEU A 66 -3.21 -2.72 -15.28
N GLN A 67 -3.20 -2.09 -14.11
CA GLN A 67 -2.72 -0.70 -13.97
C GLN A 67 -1.23 -0.59 -14.29
N ILE A 68 -0.41 -1.54 -13.82
CA ILE A 68 1.02 -1.62 -14.16
C ILE A 68 1.19 -1.79 -15.67
N VAL A 69 0.46 -2.75 -16.27
CA VAL A 69 0.50 -3.01 -17.71
C VAL A 69 0.08 -1.78 -18.50
N PHE A 70 -1.00 -1.10 -18.10
CA PHE A 70 -1.46 0.11 -18.76
C PHE A 70 -0.43 1.24 -18.70
N ILE A 71 0.18 1.48 -17.54
CA ILE A 71 1.17 2.54 -17.37
C ILE A 71 2.46 2.23 -18.14
N PHE A 72 2.93 0.98 -18.12
CA PHE A 72 4.20 0.61 -18.75
C PHE A 72 4.10 0.33 -20.24
N PHE A 73 3.03 -0.31 -20.71
CA PHE A 73 2.85 -0.69 -22.12
C PHE A 73 1.79 0.13 -22.87
N GLY A 74 0.77 0.65 -22.18
CA GLY A 74 -0.32 1.41 -22.79
C GLY A 74 0.02 2.88 -23.05
N LEU A 75 0.52 3.59 -22.02
CA LEU A 75 0.89 5.01 -22.14
C LEU A 75 1.93 5.34 -23.22
N PRO A 76 2.92 4.48 -23.53
CA PRO A 76 3.85 4.74 -24.62
C PRO A 76 3.18 4.92 -25.99
N ILE A 77 1.99 4.34 -26.20
CA ILE A 77 1.22 4.49 -27.45
C ILE A 77 0.83 5.97 -27.69
N VAL A 78 0.64 6.74 -26.61
CA VAL A 78 0.34 8.18 -26.67
C VAL A 78 1.56 9.05 -26.38
N GLY A 79 2.77 8.49 -26.45
CA GLY A 79 4.04 9.20 -26.30
C GLY A 79 4.51 9.40 -24.86
N ILE A 80 3.86 8.79 -23.87
CA ILE A 80 4.26 8.88 -22.45
C ILE A 80 4.94 7.56 -22.05
N ALA A 81 6.27 7.58 -21.92
CA ALA A 81 7.03 6.41 -21.56
C ALA A 81 7.76 6.62 -20.22
N PHE A 82 7.71 5.59 -19.37
CA PHE A 82 8.43 5.53 -18.10
C PHE A 82 9.38 4.33 -18.11
N ASP A 83 10.49 4.42 -17.38
CA ASP A 83 11.25 3.22 -17.05
C ASP A 83 10.40 2.28 -16.16
N ARG A 84 10.79 1.00 -16.10
CA ARG A 84 10.01 -0.03 -15.38
C ARG A 84 9.75 0.33 -13.92
N PHE A 85 10.77 0.87 -13.23
CA PHE A 85 10.65 1.17 -11.81
C PHE A 85 9.68 2.33 -11.61
N THR A 86 9.83 3.40 -12.38
CA THR A 86 8.91 4.54 -12.32
C THR A 86 7.47 4.15 -12.67
N ALA A 87 7.26 3.34 -13.72
CA ALA A 87 5.93 2.86 -14.09
C ALA A 87 5.25 2.08 -12.96
N VAL A 88 6.01 1.19 -12.31
CA VAL A 88 5.55 0.43 -11.14
C VAL A 88 5.23 1.36 -9.97
N ILE A 89 6.11 2.28 -9.62
CA ILE A 89 5.86 3.20 -8.51
C ILE A 89 4.62 4.05 -8.77
N ILE A 90 4.41 4.57 -9.99
CA ILE A 90 3.20 5.32 -10.32
C ILE A 90 1.95 4.45 -10.16
N ALA A 91 1.94 3.24 -10.71
CA ALA A 91 0.80 2.33 -10.62
C ALA A 91 0.45 2.00 -9.16
N PHE A 92 1.45 1.57 -8.38
CA PHE A 92 1.29 1.23 -6.98
C PHE A 92 0.89 2.44 -6.14
N VAL A 93 1.51 3.60 -6.36
CA VAL A 93 1.24 4.79 -5.55
C VAL A 93 -0.20 5.26 -5.74
N LEU A 94 -0.65 5.34 -6.99
CA LEU A 94 -2.03 5.71 -7.33
C LEU A 94 -3.04 4.67 -6.83
N ASN A 95 -2.71 3.39 -6.87
CA ASN A 95 -3.58 2.35 -6.35
C ASN A 95 -3.73 2.46 -4.83
N TYR A 96 -2.61 2.38 -4.10
CA TYR A 96 -2.61 2.37 -2.63
C TYR A 96 -3.09 3.68 -2.03
N ALA A 97 -2.90 4.82 -2.70
CA ALA A 97 -3.48 6.09 -2.27
C ALA A 97 -5.02 6.08 -2.32
N ALA A 98 -5.64 5.36 -3.25
CA ALA A 98 -7.09 5.21 -3.28
C ALA A 98 -7.61 4.33 -2.13
N TYR A 99 -6.91 3.23 -1.82
CA TYR A 99 -7.23 2.38 -0.66
C TYR A 99 -7.07 3.15 0.65
N PHE A 100 -5.92 3.81 0.85
CA PHE A 100 -5.68 4.61 2.05
C PHE A 100 -6.64 5.80 2.17
N GLY A 101 -6.97 6.47 1.06
CA GLY A 101 -7.93 7.56 1.07
C GLY A 101 -9.32 7.15 1.56
N GLU A 102 -9.79 5.97 1.15
CA GLU A 102 -11.06 5.41 1.64
C GLU A 102 -10.98 4.96 3.09
N ILE A 103 -9.85 4.38 3.52
CA ILE A 103 -9.62 4.03 4.93
C ILE A 103 -9.66 5.29 5.82
N PHE A 104 -8.94 6.35 5.44
CA PHE A 104 -8.94 7.60 6.18
C PHE A 104 -10.31 8.27 6.17
N ARG A 105 -11.00 8.28 5.04
CA ARG A 105 -12.37 8.81 4.95
C ARG A 105 -13.32 8.05 5.88
N GLY A 106 -13.31 6.73 5.81
CA GLY A 106 -14.13 5.86 6.66
C GLY A 106 -13.84 6.08 8.14
N GLY A 107 -12.56 6.22 8.51
CA GLY A 107 -12.15 6.56 9.87
C GLY A 107 -12.71 7.90 10.33
N ILE A 108 -12.61 8.96 9.52
CA ILE A 108 -13.15 10.29 9.86
C ILE A 108 -14.67 10.27 10.01
N GLU A 109 -15.39 9.61 9.10
CA GLU A 109 -16.85 9.52 9.11
C GLU A 109 -17.40 8.64 10.25
N SER A 110 -16.60 7.70 10.77
CA SER A 110 -16.99 6.83 11.87
C SER A 110 -17.03 7.52 13.24
N ILE A 111 -16.49 8.74 13.34
CA ILE A 111 -16.48 9.50 14.60
C ILE A 111 -17.88 10.03 14.91
N ASP A 112 -18.35 9.77 16.13
CA ASP A 112 -19.66 10.19 16.62
C ASP A 112 -19.85 11.72 16.50
N ARG A 113 -21.03 12.14 16.03
CA ARG A 113 -21.34 13.56 15.85
C ARG A 113 -21.31 14.35 17.17
N GLY A 114 -21.61 13.69 18.29
CA GLY A 114 -21.52 14.24 19.64
C GLY A 114 -20.12 14.75 20.00
N GLN A 115 -19.05 14.14 19.46
CA GLN A 115 -17.67 14.66 19.65
C GLN A 115 -17.52 16.05 19.01
N TYR A 116 -18.07 16.23 17.81
CA TYR A 116 -18.04 17.52 17.11
C TYR A 116 -18.97 18.55 17.78
N GLU A 117 -20.14 18.12 18.22
CA GLU A 117 -21.12 18.97 18.91
C GLU A 117 -20.60 19.44 20.27
N ALA A 118 -20.05 18.54 21.08
CA ALA A 118 -19.43 18.88 22.38
C ALA A 118 -18.26 19.85 22.20
N ALA A 119 -17.37 19.60 21.22
CA ALA A 119 -16.28 20.52 20.93
C ALA A 119 -16.76 21.91 20.51
N LYS A 120 -17.88 21.99 19.76
CA LYS A 120 -18.51 23.24 19.36
C LYS A 120 -19.13 23.98 20.55
N VAL A 121 -19.79 23.27 21.48
CA VAL A 121 -20.33 23.84 22.73
C VAL A 121 -19.22 24.42 23.61
N LEU A 122 -18.06 23.76 23.65
CA LEU A 122 -16.87 24.24 24.35
C LEU A 122 -16.12 25.38 23.60
N GLY A 123 -16.67 25.88 22.48
CA GLY A 123 -16.09 26.99 21.71
C GLY A 123 -14.78 26.65 21.00
N LEU A 124 -14.49 25.38 20.76
CA LEU A 124 -13.27 24.97 20.05
C LEU A 124 -13.38 25.28 18.55
N SER A 125 -12.29 25.79 17.97
CA SER A 125 -12.22 26.01 16.52
C SER A 125 -12.17 24.67 15.77
N PRO A 126 -12.68 24.60 14.53
CA PRO A 126 -12.69 23.35 13.74
C PRO A 126 -11.31 22.69 13.62
N TYR A 127 -10.24 23.49 13.50
CA TYR A 127 -8.87 23.00 13.46
C TYR A 127 -8.45 22.36 14.79
N ARG A 128 -8.75 23.00 15.93
CA ARG A 128 -8.45 22.43 17.25
C ARG A 128 -9.26 21.18 17.51
N THR A 129 -10.55 21.19 17.18
CA THR A 129 -11.43 20.02 17.25
C THR A 129 -10.83 18.87 16.46
N PHE A 130 -10.47 19.10 15.18
CA PHE A 130 -9.91 18.05 14.36
C PHE A 130 -8.57 17.55 14.90
N MET A 131 -7.58 18.42 15.10
CA MET A 131 -6.22 18.00 15.46
C MET A 131 -6.10 17.37 16.85
N ARG A 132 -6.90 17.83 17.84
CA ARG A 132 -6.75 17.39 19.23
C ARG A 132 -7.78 16.35 19.67
N ILE A 133 -8.96 16.30 19.04
CA ILE A 133 -10.04 15.40 19.46
C ILE A 133 -10.26 14.31 18.42
N ILE A 134 -10.48 14.71 17.16
CA ILE A 134 -10.90 13.78 16.10
C ILE A 134 -9.71 12.96 15.58
N LEU A 135 -8.61 13.60 15.20
CA LEU A 135 -7.46 12.96 14.56
C LEU A 135 -6.86 11.82 15.40
N PRO A 136 -6.66 11.96 16.74
CA PRO A 136 -6.18 10.84 17.54
C PRO A 136 -7.12 9.62 17.52
N GLN A 137 -8.44 9.84 17.52
CA GLN A 137 -9.44 8.77 17.44
C GLN A 137 -9.43 8.12 16.04
N VAL A 138 -9.36 8.93 14.99
CA VAL A 138 -9.25 8.44 13.60
C VAL A 138 -8.02 7.57 13.44
N ILE A 139 -6.85 8.00 13.93
CA ILE A 139 -5.61 7.21 13.87
C ILE A 139 -5.81 5.83 14.51
N LYS A 140 -6.45 5.75 15.68
CA LYS A 140 -6.76 4.48 16.34
C LYS A 140 -7.66 3.60 15.46
N ILE A 141 -8.71 4.18 14.88
CA ILE A 141 -9.71 3.44 14.10
C ILE A 141 -9.12 2.90 12.80
N VAL A 142 -8.30 3.69 12.10
CA VAL A 142 -7.79 3.31 10.78
C VAL A 142 -6.56 2.41 10.86
N LEU A 143 -5.84 2.41 11.97
CA LEU A 143 -4.56 1.71 12.11
C LEU A 143 -4.64 0.22 11.73
N PRO A 144 -5.63 -0.58 12.18
CA PRO A 144 -5.72 -1.99 11.77
C PRO A 144 -5.95 -2.17 10.26
N SER A 145 -6.75 -1.29 9.63
CA SER A 145 -6.99 -1.32 8.18
C SER A 145 -5.72 -0.93 7.42
N ILE A 146 -4.99 0.09 7.87
CA ILE A 146 -3.70 0.47 7.29
C ILE A 146 -2.71 -0.69 7.42
N SER A 147 -2.58 -1.32 8.59
CA SER A 147 -1.71 -2.49 8.80
C SER A 147 -1.99 -3.60 7.78
N ASN A 148 -3.26 -3.93 7.56
CA ASN A 148 -3.68 -4.96 6.61
C ASN A 148 -3.32 -4.61 5.16
N GLU A 149 -3.50 -3.36 4.75
CA GLU A 149 -3.09 -2.89 3.43
C GLU A 149 -1.57 -2.90 3.27
N VAL A 150 -0.81 -2.51 4.30
CA VAL A 150 0.66 -2.58 4.25
C VAL A 150 1.14 -4.03 4.13
N ILE A 151 0.54 -4.97 4.86
CA ILE A 151 0.85 -6.40 4.73
C ILE A 151 0.50 -6.91 3.32
N THR A 152 -0.58 -6.40 2.74
CA THR A 152 -0.97 -6.74 1.36
C THR A 152 0.02 -6.20 0.33
N LEU A 153 0.54 -4.98 0.54
CA LEU A 153 1.55 -4.37 -0.31
C LEU A 153 2.81 -5.21 -0.45
N VAL A 154 3.25 -5.87 0.64
CA VAL A 154 4.39 -6.79 0.58
C VAL A 154 4.16 -7.88 -0.47
N LYS A 155 2.97 -8.49 -0.49
CA LYS A 155 2.61 -9.54 -1.44
C LYS A 155 2.41 -8.99 -2.85
N ASP A 156 1.77 -7.83 -2.98
CA ASP A 156 1.49 -7.19 -4.26
C ASP A 156 2.76 -6.79 -5.01
N THR A 157 3.87 -6.54 -4.31
CA THR A 157 5.17 -6.30 -4.97
C THR A 157 5.59 -7.43 -5.92
N SER A 158 5.06 -8.64 -5.77
CA SER A 158 5.29 -9.74 -6.71
C SER A 158 4.70 -9.49 -8.11
N LEU A 159 3.67 -8.65 -8.22
CA LEU A 159 3.06 -8.28 -9.52
C LEU A 159 4.03 -7.54 -10.43
N VAL A 160 5.05 -6.91 -9.86
CA VAL A 160 6.12 -6.18 -10.55
C VAL A 160 6.91 -7.09 -11.51
N TYR A 161 6.87 -8.41 -11.30
CA TYR A 161 7.40 -9.42 -12.24
C TYR A 161 6.91 -9.21 -13.68
N ILE A 162 5.67 -8.75 -13.88
CA ILE A 162 5.03 -8.65 -15.21
C ILE A 162 5.77 -7.72 -16.17
N VAL A 163 6.45 -6.69 -15.66
CA VAL A 163 7.27 -5.76 -16.46
C VAL A 163 8.74 -6.15 -16.49
N GLY A 164 9.08 -7.29 -15.87
CA GLY A 164 10.43 -7.86 -15.85
C GLY A 164 11.40 -7.18 -14.88
N LEU A 165 10.90 -6.52 -13.84
CA LEU A 165 11.74 -5.99 -12.77
C LEU A 165 12.28 -7.11 -11.88
N GLY A 166 13.55 -6.99 -11.50
CA GLY A 166 14.33 -7.95 -10.71
C GLY A 166 13.90 -8.04 -9.24
N GLU A 167 12.66 -8.44 -8.98
CA GLU A 167 12.16 -8.69 -7.63
C GLU A 167 12.22 -10.19 -7.25
N LEU A 168 11.84 -10.49 -6.00
CA LEU A 168 11.98 -11.81 -5.38
C LEU A 168 11.34 -12.96 -6.20
N LEU A 169 10.11 -12.77 -6.70
CA LEU A 169 9.42 -13.75 -7.54
C LEU A 169 10.14 -13.97 -8.88
N ARG A 170 10.66 -12.91 -9.50
CA ARG A 170 11.47 -13.01 -10.73
C ARG A 170 12.72 -13.85 -10.51
N ALA A 171 13.45 -13.61 -9.42
CA ALA A 171 14.64 -14.37 -9.09
C ALA A 171 14.31 -15.88 -8.96
N GLY A 172 13.23 -16.21 -8.23
CA GLY A 172 12.76 -17.58 -8.09
C GLY A 172 12.30 -18.20 -9.41
N LYS A 173 11.57 -17.47 -10.26
CA LYS A 173 11.11 -17.95 -11.57
C LYS A 173 12.26 -18.26 -12.51
N ILE A 174 13.27 -17.39 -12.58
CA ILE A 174 14.46 -17.61 -13.43
C ILE A 174 15.20 -18.87 -12.99
N ALA A 175 15.45 -19.04 -11.69
CA ALA A 175 16.08 -20.23 -11.15
C ALA A 175 15.24 -21.49 -11.37
N SER A 176 13.93 -21.40 -11.17
CA SER A 176 13.01 -22.53 -11.34
C SER A 176 12.98 -23.06 -12.77
N ILE A 177 13.01 -22.16 -13.76
CA ILE A 177 13.05 -22.52 -15.18
C ILE A 177 14.42 -23.10 -15.54
N ARG A 178 15.52 -22.45 -15.12
CA ARG A 178 16.88 -22.90 -15.41
C ARG A 178 17.18 -24.29 -14.85
N ASP A 179 16.71 -24.54 -13.63
CA ASP A 179 17.05 -25.75 -12.88
C ASP A 179 15.94 -26.82 -12.98
N VAL A 180 14.87 -26.56 -13.75
CA VAL A 180 13.69 -27.43 -13.92
C VAL A 180 13.16 -27.93 -12.56
N SER A 181 13.03 -27.02 -11.60
CA SER A 181 12.74 -27.34 -10.21
C SER A 181 11.82 -26.30 -9.57
N LEU A 182 10.94 -26.74 -8.67
CA LEU A 182 10.07 -25.84 -7.89
C LEU A 182 10.72 -25.36 -6.59
N VAL A 183 11.86 -25.92 -6.21
CA VAL A 183 12.57 -25.57 -4.96
C VAL A 183 12.83 -24.05 -4.85
N PRO A 184 13.27 -23.33 -5.91
CA PRO A 184 13.44 -21.88 -5.83
C PRO A 184 12.16 -21.10 -5.49
N LEU A 185 11.00 -21.55 -6.00
CA LEU A 185 9.71 -20.90 -5.71
C LEU A 185 9.26 -21.15 -4.27
N VAL A 186 9.57 -22.32 -3.71
CA VAL A 186 9.36 -22.61 -2.29
C VAL A 186 10.21 -21.65 -1.43
N LEU A 187 11.47 -21.43 -1.77
CA LEU A 187 12.34 -20.48 -1.06
C LEU A 187 11.80 -19.04 -1.13
N VAL A 188 11.33 -18.60 -2.31
CA VAL A 188 10.66 -17.30 -2.48
C VAL A 188 9.42 -17.20 -1.61
N THR A 189 8.61 -18.26 -1.54
CA THR A 189 7.39 -18.30 -0.70
C THR A 189 7.73 -18.16 0.77
N VAL A 190 8.76 -18.87 1.24
CA VAL A 190 9.28 -18.76 2.62
C VAL A 190 9.77 -17.34 2.89
N ALA A 191 10.48 -16.71 1.95
CA ALA A 191 10.95 -15.33 2.10
C ALA A 191 9.78 -14.33 2.22
N TYR A 192 8.74 -14.44 1.38
CA TYR A 192 7.52 -13.61 1.51
C TYR A 192 6.78 -13.85 2.83
N LEU A 193 6.70 -15.10 3.30
CA LEU A 193 6.10 -15.44 4.59
C LEU A 193 6.88 -14.83 5.76
N LEU A 194 8.21 -14.91 5.75
CA LEU A 194 9.05 -14.31 6.78
C LEU A 194 8.89 -12.78 6.80
N LEU A 195 8.93 -12.12 5.64
CA LEU A 195 8.67 -10.68 5.55
C LEU A 195 7.31 -10.31 6.11
N THR A 196 6.26 -11.02 5.66
CA THR A 196 4.89 -10.79 6.12
C THR A 196 4.76 -10.99 7.62
N ALA A 197 5.38 -12.03 8.18
CA ALA A 197 5.38 -12.31 9.61
C ALA A 197 6.07 -11.19 10.41
N ILE A 198 7.21 -10.67 9.94
CA ILE A 198 7.90 -9.54 10.58
C ILE A 198 6.99 -8.32 10.65
N PHE A 199 6.36 -7.93 9.53
CA PHE A 199 5.43 -6.80 9.51
C PHE A 199 4.19 -7.05 10.36
N THR A 200 3.61 -8.26 10.32
CA THR A 200 2.45 -8.63 11.13
C THR A 200 2.74 -8.50 12.62
N VAL A 201 3.88 -9.02 13.09
CA VAL A 201 4.29 -8.89 14.50
C VAL A 201 4.54 -7.43 14.87
N ALA A 202 5.16 -6.64 13.99
CA ALA A 202 5.39 -5.23 14.22
C ALA A 202 4.06 -4.45 14.34
N PHE A 203 3.13 -4.64 13.41
CA PHE A 203 1.83 -3.98 13.43
C PHE A 203 0.96 -4.42 14.60
N ASN A 204 0.94 -5.71 14.94
CA ASN A 204 0.24 -6.19 16.14
C ASN A 204 0.74 -5.52 17.43
N LYS A 205 2.05 -5.27 17.55
CA LYS A 205 2.61 -4.53 18.68
C LYS A 205 2.19 -3.07 18.67
N ILE A 206 2.17 -2.43 17.50
CA ILE A 206 1.74 -1.04 17.35
C ILE A 206 0.25 -0.92 17.69
N GLU A 207 -0.61 -1.77 17.13
CA GLU A 207 -2.05 -1.81 17.41
C GLU A 207 -2.36 -1.98 18.89
N LYS A 208 -1.69 -2.93 19.57
CA LYS A 208 -1.83 -3.10 21.03
C LYS A 208 -1.49 -1.85 21.83
N ARG A 209 -0.56 -1.01 21.36
CA ARG A 209 -0.22 0.26 22.02
C ARG A 209 -1.31 1.33 21.84
N TYR A 210 -2.08 1.26 20.75
CA TYR A 210 -3.20 2.17 20.47
C TYR A 210 -4.56 1.63 20.97
N SER A 211 -4.62 0.38 21.45
CA SER A 211 -5.70 -0.16 22.27
C SER A 211 -5.66 0.45 23.67
N TYR A 212 -6.15 1.68 23.81
CA TYR A 212 -6.46 2.31 25.09
C TYR A 212 -7.99 2.45 25.20
N TYR A 213 -8.58 2.06 26.32
CA TYR A 213 -10.02 1.95 26.59
C TYR A 213 -10.75 0.80 25.87
N GLU A 214 -10.29 -0.43 26.08
CA GLU A 214 -11.16 -1.63 26.00
C GLU A 214 -11.70 -1.96 27.40
#